data_AF-A0A925Z151-F1
#
_entry.id   AF-A0A925Z151-F1
#
_cell.length_a   1.000
_cell.length_b   1.000
_cell.length_c   1.000
_cell.angle_alpha   90.00
_cell.angle_beta   90.00
_cell.angle_gamma   90.00
#
_symmetry.space_group_name_H-M   'P 1'
#
loop_
_entity.id
_entity.type
_entity.pdbx_description
1 polymer ?
#
loop_
_entity_poly.entity_id
_entity_poly.type
_entity_poly.pdbx_seq_one_letter_code
_entity_poly.pdbx_strand_id
1 'polypeptide(L)'
;MRSTILSTAILSILFYHQLSAQISPDADTCQNHIQTEGYILQITPDARAASLGDMGTATAPDENSIFHNTSALAFIESDYGFSAGAGSRENYYYSYNFYHLSTFYKIDSLNILSVGGRLLDLPGINITDINGSLRSEKNPYQSNIEIGYARKLNKVLSVGFDIKYIREDYGEFNLGYFNGVEIKQVIANGFAADLSLFFQKAFDKNNNQKKITAGAVLSNIGNQISVLDFRDEKYFLPQNLSLGTGYKTQLNKNHSLFAGIEFNKLLVPALLQEDKDEDGFLDHSETSTVAGIFESFADAPCGCAQELQEISISAGAEYWFRNFFAARVGYYYAHPEQGINRLFTTGIGAQYKNFELDLSMQVNTVPEEDIYFYRATLLSTFNKKEKMQ
;
A
#
# COMPACT_ATOMS: atom_id res chain seq x y z
N MET A 1 50.73 -18.06 9.57
CA MET A 1 49.40 -17.58 10.01
C MET A 1 48.61 -17.22 8.77
N ARG A 2 47.75 -18.16 8.35
CA ARG A 2 46.84 -18.09 7.22
C ARG A 2 45.43 -17.86 7.78
N SER A 3 44.57 -17.30 6.92
CA SER A 3 43.10 -17.23 6.96
C SER A 3 42.45 -16.41 8.08
N THR A 4 41.66 -15.41 7.68
CA THR A 4 40.29 -15.05 8.13
C THR A 4 40.07 -13.54 8.26
N ILE A 5 39.97 -12.81 7.15
CA ILE A 5 39.17 -11.56 7.07
C ILE A 5 38.66 -11.45 5.61
N LEU A 6 37.60 -12.17 5.28
CA LEU A 6 36.99 -12.16 3.94
C LEU A 6 35.48 -12.41 4.12
N SER A 7 34.69 -11.42 4.57
CA SER A 7 33.21 -11.54 4.59
C SER A 7 32.42 -10.33 5.17
N THR A 8 32.84 -9.06 5.02
CA THR A 8 32.10 -7.95 5.67
C THR A 8 31.65 -6.78 4.78
N ALA A 9 31.86 -6.81 3.46
CA ALA A 9 31.49 -5.67 2.59
C ALA A 9 30.40 -5.96 1.55
N ILE A 10 29.91 -7.20 1.42
CA ILE A 10 28.83 -7.58 0.48
C ILE A 10 27.47 -7.71 1.20
N LEU A 11 27.46 -7.69 2.53
CA LEU A 11 26.27 -8.01 3.31
C LEU A 11 25.33 -6.80 3.53
N SER A 12 25.78 -5.55 3.40
CA SER A 12 24.95 -4.39 3.74
C SER A 12 23.93 -3.98 2.67
N ILE A 13 24.12 -4.38 1.40
CA ILE A 13 23.19 -4.06 0.30
C ILE A 13 22.14 -5.17 0.14
N LEU A 14 22.47 -6.42 0.48
CA LEU A 14 21.51 -7.52 0.59
C LEU A 14 20.49 -7.32 1.73
N PHE A 15 20.79 -6.46 2.71
CA PHE A 15 19.86 -6.11 3.79
C PHE A 15 18.76 -5.13 3.39
N TYR A 16 18.85 -4.47 2.23
CA TYR A 16 17.77 -3.61 1.74
C TYR A 16 16.64 -4.39 1.04
N HIS A 17 16.88 -5.65 0.68
CA HIS A 17 15.91 -6.55 0.04
C HIS A 17 15.49 -7.75 0.91
N GLN A 18 15.84 -7.77 2.20
CA GLN A 18 15.42 -8.84 3.12
C GLN A 18 14.77 -8.28 4.38
N LEU A 19 13.48 -7.93 4.26
CA LEU A 19 12.51 -8.24 5.32
C LEU A 19 11.99 -9.66 5.06
N SER A 20 12.90 -10.64 5.12
CA SER A 20 12.55 -12.05 5.24
C SER A 20 13.28 -12.54 6.48
N ALA A 21 12.52 -12.97 7.48
CA ALA A 21 13.07 -13.55 8.68
C ALA A 21 14.02 -14.69 8.30
N GLN A 22 15.31 -14.55 8.61
CA GLN A 22 16.24 -15.68 8.54
C GLN A 22 15.92 -16.62 9.71
N ILE A 23 15.16 -17.68 9.43
CA ILE A 23 15.08 -18.86 10.27
C ILE A 23 15.94 -19.94 9.60
N SER A 24 16.72 -20.64 10.42
CA SER A 24 17.56 -21.81 10.12
C SER A 24 16.88 -22.79 9.14
N PRO A 25 17.64 -23.53 8.30
CA PRO A 25 17.11 -24.56 7.42
C PRO A 25 16.69 -25.80 8.24
N ASP A 26 15.64 -25.65 9.06
CA ASP A 26 14.73 -26.75 9.28
C ASP A 26 13.68 -26.66 8.17
N ALA A 27 13.53 -27.73 7.42
CA ALA A 27 12.56 -27.87 6.34
C ALA A 27 11.14 -27.89 6.92
N ASP A 28 10.63 -26.72 7.31
CA ASP A 28 9.21 -26.54 7.54
C ASP A 28 8.57 -26.39 6.15
N THR A 29 8.03 -27.49 5.63
CA THR A 29 7.41 -27.60 4.29
C THR A 29 6.16 -26.73 4.11
N CYS A 30 5.85 -25.85 5.06
CA CYS A 30 4.70 -24.96 5.07
C CYS A 30 5.07 -23.46 5.01
N GLN A 31 6.31 -23.06 4.76
CA GLN A 31 6.59 -21.63 4.52
C GLN A 31 6.22 -21.23 3.08
N ASN A 32 5.31 -20.26 2.95
CA ASN A 32 4.99 -19.62 1.67
C ASN A 32 5.66 -18.24 1.63
N HIS A 33 6.62 -18.06 0.72
CA HIS A 33 7.30 -16.78 0.54
C HIS A 33 6.70 -16.06 -0.67
N ILE A 34 5.94 -15.00 -0.42
CA ILE A 34 5.46 -14.09 -1.44
C ILE A 34 6.45 -12.94 -1.57
N GLN A 35 7.00 -12.72 -2.77
CA GLN A 35 7.89 -11.60 -3.05
C GLN A 35 7.28 -10.70 -4.13
N THR A 36 7.35 -9.40 -3.87
CA THR A 36 6.82 -8.37 -4.77
C THR A 36 7.77 -7.20 -4.85
N GLU A 37 7.82 -6.54 -6.00
CA GLU A 37 8.42 -5.21 -6.15
C GLU A 37 7.31 -4.15 -6.21
N GLY A 38 7.62 -2.86 -6.04
CA GLY A 38 6.59 -1.81 -5.95
C GLY A 38 6.09 -1.60 -4.53
N TYR A 39 6.95 -1.71 -3.52
CA TYR A 39 6.58 -1.58 -2.09
C TYR A 39 5.82 -0.27 -1.77
N ILE A 40 6.10 0.82 -2.48
CA ILE A 40 5.37 2.09 -2.40
C ILE A 40 3.85 1.95 -2.60
N LEU A 41 3.41 0.93 -3.34
CA LEU A 41 2.00 0.65 -3.57
C LEU A 41 1.29 0.09 -2.33
N GLN A 42 2.03 -0.57 -1.42
CA GLN A 42 1.51 -1.17 -0.20
C GLN A 42 1.53 -0.21 1.00
N ILE A 43 2.27 0.90 0.91
CA ILE A 43 2.29 1.92 1.96
C ILE A 43 1.03 2.77 1.87
N THR A 44 0.19 2.69 2.91
CA THR A 44 -0.90 3.63 3.14
C THR A 44 -0.35 5.05 3.25
N PRO A 45 -0.72 5.96 2.32
CA PRO A 45 -0.08 7.28 2.23
C PRO A 45 -0.65 8.30 3.22
N ASP A 46 -1.97 8.29 3.47
CA ASP A 46 -2.67 9.30 4.26
C ASP A 46 -2.85 8.92 5.73
N ALA A 47 -2.88 9.94 6.59
CA ALA A 47 -3.00 9.77 8.03
C ALA A 47 -4.36 9.20 8.46
N ARG A 48 -5.44 9.47 7.72
CA ARG A 48 -6.78 9.01 8.08
C ARG A 48 -6.89 7.50 7.97
N ALA A 49 -6.63 6.93 6.79
CA ALA A 49 -6.63 5.48 6.58
C ALA A 49 -5.60 4.78 7.49
N ALA A 50 -4.40 5.35 7.61
CA ALA A 50 -3.35 4.82 8.47
C ALA A 50 -3.79 4.70 9.94
N SER A 51 -4.54 5.66 10.46
CA SER A 51 -5.04 5.63 11.84
C SER A 51 -6.20 4.64 12.05
N LEU A 52 -6.79 4.12 10.98
CA LEU A 52 -7.90 3.15 10.98
C LEU A 52 -7.44 1.71 10.69
N GLY A 53 -6.18 1.40 11.01
CA GLY A 53 -5.60 0.08 10.76
C GLY A 53 -5.26 -0.14 9.30
N ASP A 54 -4.83 0.90 8.59
CA ASP A 54 -4.58 0.88 7.14
C ASP A 54 -5.83 0.53 6.29
N MET A 55 -7.02 0.82 6.83
CA MET A 55 -8.29 0.60 6.13
C MET A 55 -8.67 1.83 5.27
N GLY A 56 -9.03 1.58 4.01
CA GLY A 56 -9.45 2.61 3.07
C GLY A 56 -10.54 2.17 2.08
N THR A 57 -10.80 0.87 1.96
CA THR A 57 -11.67 0.29 0.92
C THR A 57 -13.14 0.67 1.09
N ALA A 58 -13.62 0.78 2.33
CA ALA A 58 -15.04 1.04 2.63
C ALA A 58 -15.25 2.28 3.52
N THR A 59 -14.26 3.15 3.62
CA THR A 59 -14.38 4.41 4.37
C THR A 59 -15.20 5.45 3.60
N ALA A 60 -15.58 6.53 4.27
CA ALA A 60 -16.24 7.64 3.58
C ALA A 60 -15.25 8.33 2.64
N PRO A 61 -15.68 8.77 1.44
CA PRO A 61 -14.75 9.29 0.44
C PRO A 61 -14.16 10.64 0.84
N ASP A 62 -12.86 10.76 0.61
CA ASP A 62 -12.06 11.98 0.66
C ASP A 62 -11.09 12.03 -0.53
N GLU A 63 -10.24 13.06 -0.58
CA GLU A 63 -9.22 13.28 -1.62
C GLU A 63 -8.24 12.11 -1.79
N ASN A 64 -7.99 11.32 -0.74
CA ASN A 64 -7.03 10.22 -0.76
C ASN A 64 -7.68 8.91 -1.22
N SER A 65 -8.98 8.89 -1.47
CA SER A 65 -9.69 7.69 -1.94
C SER A 65 -9.12 7.10 -3.23
N ILE A 66 -8.42 7.88 -4.07
CA ILE A 66 -7.72 7.35 -5.26
C ILE A 66 -6.70 6.27 -4.90
N PHE A 67 -6.07 6.33 -3.73
CA PHE A 67 -5.06 5.36 -3.29
C PHE A 67 -5.66 4.07 -2.73
N HIS A 68 -6.96 4.08 -2.38
CA HIS A 68 -7.62 3.00 -1.64
C HIS A 68 -8.81 2.41 -2.38
N ASN A 69 -9.74 3.27 -2.81
CA ASN A 69 -10.93 2.89 -3.56
C ASN A 69 -11.43 4.08 -4.41
N THR A 70 -10.94 4.16 -5.66
CA THR A 70 -11.33 5.20 -6.62
C THR A 70 -12.84 5.32 -6.77
N SER A 71 -13.58 4.21 -6.77
CA SER A 71 -15.05 4.23 -6.92
C SER A 71 -15.78 4.96 -5.79
N ALA A 72 -15.20 5.04 -4.59
CA ALA A 72 -15.79 5.77 -3.47
C ALA A 72 -15.91 7.26 -3.76
N LEU A 73 -14.97 7.83 -4.54
CA LEU A 73 -14.98 9.25 -4.93
C LEU A 73 -16.32 9.64 -5.54
N ALA A 74 -17.00 8.77 -6.27
CA ALA A 74 -18.31 9.05 -6.88
C ALA A 74 -19.37 9.57 -5.88
N PHE A 75 -19.20 9.31 -4.58
CA PHE A 75 -20.06 9.77 -3.49
C PHE A 75 -19.53 11.00 -2.73
N ILE A 76 -18.40 11.56 -3.13
CA ILE A 76 -17.85 12.79 -2.53
C ILE A 76 -18.80 13.97 -2.78
N GLU A 77 -18.97 14.83 -1.78
CA GLU A 77 -19.94 15.94 -1.84
C GLU A 77 -19.37 17.17 -2.54
N SER A 78 -18.08 17.44 -2.36
CA SER A 78 -17.42 18.62 -2.93
C SER A 78 -17.14 18.49 -4.43
N ASP A 79 -16.95 19.61 -5.13
CA ASP A 79 -16.70 19.61 -6.58
C ASP A 79 -15.24 19.38 -6.95
N TYR A 80 -14.31 19.80 -6.10
CA TYR A 80 -12.89 19.52 -6.26
C TYR A 80 -12.20 19.59 -4.91
N GLY A 81 -11.05 18.94 -4.80
CA GLY A 81 -10.25 18.96 -3.59
C GLY A 81 -8.80 18.58 -3.83
N PHE A 82 -7.98 18.85 -2.84
CA PHE A 82 -6.54 18.60 -2.85
C PHE A 82 -6.13 17.99 -1.52
N SER A 83 -5.27 16.99 -1.56
CA SER A 83 -4.62 16.43 -0.38
C SER A 83 -3.12 16.36 -0.62
N ALA A 84 -2.37 16.71 0.41
CA ALA A 84 -0.93 16.54 0.45
C ALA A 84 -0.52 16.05 1.83
N GLY A 85 0.44 15.14 1.89
CA GLY A 85 0.93 14.68 3.17
C GLY A 85 2.33 14.09 3.10
N ALA A 86 2.88 13.91 4.28
CA ALA A 86 4.20 13.34 4.50
C ALA A 86 4.16 12.43 5.72
N GLY A 87 5.06 11.46 5.74
CA GLY A 87 5.26 10.59 6.88
C GLY A 87 6.66 10.00 6.92
N SER A 88 6.96 9.36 8.04
CA SER A 88 8.19 8.63 8.26
C SER A 88 7.87 7.25 8.82
N ARG A 89 8.72 6.27 8.50
CA ARG A 89 8.88 5.06 9.29
C ARG A 89 10.22 5.14 10.00
N GLU A 90 10.21 4.89 11.29
CA GLU A 90 11.38 4.99 12.15
C GLU A 90 11.56 3.68 12.93
N ASN A 91 12.77 3.14 12.87
CA ASN A 91 13.29 2.11 13.76
C ASN A 91 14.70 2.56 14.20
N TYR A 92 15.25 1.93 15.23
CA TYR A 92 16.58 2.17 15.80
C TYR A 92 17.70 2.27 14.74
N TYR A 93 17.61 1.49 13.65
CA TYR A 93 18.67 1.40 12.65
C TYR A 93 18.49 2.31 11.44
N TYR A 94 17.25 2.55 11.00
CA TYR A 94 16.95 3.21 9.73
C TYR A 94 15.64 3.99 9.78
N SER A 95 15.59 5.08 9.02
CA SER A 95 14.37 5.86 8.80
C SER A 95 14.20 6.14 7.31
N TYR A 96 12.97 6.06 6.81
CA TYR A 96 12.64 6.52 5.47
C TYR A 96 11.41 7.43 5.50
N ASN A 97 11.32 8.30 4.52
CA ASN A 97 10.22 9.27 4.40
C ASN A 97 9.34 8.89 3.22
N PHE A 98 8.05 9.19 3.33
CA PHE A 98 7.13 9.05 2.22
C PHE A 98 6.22 10.26 2.11
N TYR A 99 5.84 10.57 0.89
CA TYR A 99 5.06 11.76 0.53
C TYR A 99 3.94 11.35 -0.41
N HIS A 100 2.82 12.07 -0.35
CA HIS A 100 1.76 11.93 -1.32
C HIS A 100 1.13 13.26 -1.68
N LEU A 101 0.55 13.28 -2.88
CA LEU A 101 -0.32 14.35 -3.36
C LEU A 101 -1.48 13.71 -4.10
N SER A 102 -2.70 14.20 -3.88
CA SER A 102 -3.86 13.82 -4.68
C SER A 102 -4.80 14.99 -4.91
N THR A 103 -5.60 14.86 -5.96
CA THR A 103 -6.67 15.78 -6.28
C THR A 103 -7.79 15.04 -7.00
N PHE A 104 -8.99 15.57 -6.87
CA PHE A 104 -10.13 15.13 -7.67
C PHE A 104 -10.88 16.33 -8.24
N TYR A 105 -11.59 16.08 -9.32
CA TYR A 105 -12.49 17.00 -9.96
C TYR A 105 -13.78 16.29 -10.36
N LYS A 106 -14.88 16.75 -9.77
CA LYS A 106 -16.23 16.33 -10.12
C LYS A 106 -16.63 16.98 -11.43
N ILE A 107 -16.70 16.17 -12.48
CA ILE A 107 -17.12 16.61 -13.81
C ILE A 107 -18.61 16.97 -13.74
N ASP A 108 -19.42 16.05 -13.19
CA ASP A 108 -20.85 16.19 -12.98
C ASP A 108 -21.33 15.32 -11.79
N SER A 109 -22.65 15.21 -11.58
CA SER A 109 -23.23 14.45 -10.46
C SER A 109 -22.89 12.94 -10.44
N LEU A 110 -22.44 12.40 -11.57
CA LEU A 110 -22.15 10.99 -11.79
C LEU A 110 -20.66 10.72 -11.99
N ASN A 111 -19.91 11.64 -12.59
CA ASN A 111 -18.56 11.40 -13.11
C ASN A 111 -17.50 12.22 -12.36
N ILE A 112 -16.41 11.57 -11.97
CA ILE A 112 -15.28 12.20 -11.27
C ILE A 112 -13.97 11.72 -11.89
N LEU A 113 -13.04 12.65 -12.05
CA LEU A 113 -11.66 12.39 -12.40
C LEU A 113 -10.78 12.67 -11.19
N SER A 114 -9.69 11.93 -11.04
CA SER A 114 -8.73 12.10 -9.95
C SER A 114 -7.31 11.83 -10.44
N VAL A 115 -6.35 12.46 -9.78
CA VAL A 115 -4.92 12.28 -10.02
C VAL A 115 -4.24 12.15 -8.66
N GLY A 116 -3.31 11.22 -8.55
CA GLY A 116 -2.56 10.94 -7.33
C GLY A 116 -1.11 10.62 -7.64
N GLY A 117 -0.25 10.75 -6.63
CA GLY A 117 1.10 10.26 -6.71
C GLY A 117 1.72 10.12 -5.33
N ARG A 118 2.65 9.16 -5.21
CA ARG A 118 3.42 8.89 -4.00
C ARG A 118 4.91 8.89 -4.31
N LEU A 119 5.70 9.22 -3.30
CA LEU A 119 7.16 9.15 -3.32
C LEU A 119 7.63 8.52 -2.02
N LEU A 120 8.42 7.45 -2.11
CA LEU A 120 9.16 6.85 -1.02
C LEU A 120 10.63 7.22 -1.18
N ASP A 121 11.15 7.99 -0.23
CA ASP A 121 12.53 8.42 -0.17
C ASP A 121 13.29 7.53 0.82
N LEU A 122 14.22 6.74 0.29
CA LEU A 122 14.96 5.73 1.04
C LEU A 122 16.31 6.28 1.51
N PRO A 123 16.94 5.66 2.53
CA PRO A 123 18.25 6.08 3.01
C PRO A 123 19.30 6.06 1.89
N GLY A 124 20.16 7.08 1.87
CA GLY A 124 21.28 7.15 0.94
C GLY A 124 22.21 5.95 1.06
N ILE A 125 22.64 5.43 -0.09
CA ILE A 125 23.60 4.35 -0.20
C ILE A 125 24.96 4.88 -0.67
N ASN A 126 26.00 4.43 0.01
CA ASN A 126 27.38 4.69 -0.38
C ASN A 126 27.89 3.56 -1.27
N ILE A 127 28.26 3.91 -2.50
CA ILE A 127 28.87 2.98 -3.44
C ILE A 127 30.38 3.09 -3.27
N THR A 128 31.01 2.01 -2.83
CA THR A 128 32.46 1.92 -2.62
C THR A 128 33.15 1.05 -3.66
N ASP A 129 34.44 1.25 -3.88
CA ASP A 129 35.27 0.32 -4.64
C ASP A 129 35.68 -0.92 -3.82
N ILE A 130 36.43 -1.83 -4.44
CA ILE A 130 36.94 -3.06 -3.79
C ILE A 130 37.90 -2.79 -2.62
N ASN A 131 38.46 -1.59 -2.53
CA ASN A 131 39.35 -1.17 -1.46
C ASN A 131 38.61 -0.42 -0.34
N GLY A 132 37.28 -0.30 -0.45
CA GLY A 132 36.44 0.44 0.50
C GLY A 132 36.48 1.96 0.33
N SER A 133 37.06 2.47 -0.76
CA SER A 133 37.03 3.91 -1.06
C SER A 133 35.66 4.30 -1.60
N LEU A 134 35.08 5.37 -1.05
CA LEU A 134 33.82 5.93 -1.56
C LEU A 134 33.99 6.37 -3.02
N ARG A 135 33.10 5.90 -3.89
CA ARG A 135 33.05 6.26 -5.31
C ARG A 135 31.93 7.25 -5.60
N SER A 136 30.75 7.00 -5.04
CA SER A 136 29.58 7.87 -5.17
C SER A 136 28.57 7.60 -4.07
N GLU A 137 27.73 8.58 -3.80
CA GLU A 137 26.54 8.46 -2.95
C GLU A 137 25.29 8.53 -3.84
N LYS A 138 24.29 7.71 -3.56
CA LYS A 138 23.01 7.72 -4.28
C LYS A 138 21.86 7.66 -3.29
N ASN A 139 20.79 8.40 -3.59
CA ASN A 139 19.54 8.40 -2.82
C ASN A 139 18.50 7.58 -3.57
N PRO A 140 18.22 6.34 -3.12
CA PRO A 140 17.21 5.50 -3.74
C PRO A 140 15.81 6.07 -3.52
N TYR A 141 14.92 5.91 -4.49
CA TYR A 141 13.52 6.23 -4.30
C TYR A 141 12.61 5.28 -5.08
N GLN A 142 11.37 5.17 -4.60
CA GLN A 142 10.27 4.60 -5.37
C GLN A 142 9.20 5.67 -5.56
N SER A 143 8.53 5.69 -6.69
CA SER A 143 7.43 6.63 -6.93
C SER A 143 6.33 6.00 -7.77
N ASN A 144 5.13 6.55 -7.63
CA ASN A 144 4.03 6.26 -8.54
C ASN A 144 3.27 7.54 -8.90
N ILE A 145 2.68 7.54 -10.10
CA ILE A 145 1.68 8.53 -10.52
C ILE A 145 0.49 7.76 -11.05
N GLU A 146 -0.71 8.16 -10.63
CA GLU A 146 -1.96 7.49 -10.99
C GLU A 146 -3.06 8.46 -11.40
N ILE A 147 -3.90 8.01 -12.33
CA ILE A 147 -5.06 8.75 -12.83
C ILE A 147 -6.28 7.85 -12.69
N GLY A 148 -7.28 8.32 -11.95
CA GLY A 148 -8.49 7.55 -11.65
C GLY A 148 -9.76 8.19 -12.17
N TYR A 149 -10.70 7.37 -12.60
CA TYR A 149 -12.05 7.75 -12.99
C TYR A 149 -13.08 6.97 -12.18
N ALA A 150 -14.05 7.68 -11.62
CA ALA A 150 -15.14 7.10 -10.84
C ALA A 150 -16.50 7.50 -11.41
N ARG A 151 -17.43 6.53 -11.42
CA ARG A 151 -18.79 6.73 -11.90
C ARG A 151 -19.83 6.21 -10.92
N LYS A 152 -20.75 7.09 -10.53
CA LYS A 152 -21.96 6.72 -9.81
C LYS A 152 -22.93 6.02 -10.77
N LEU A 153 -23.25 4.75 -10.50
CA LEU A 153 -24.19 3.97 -11.31
C LEU A 153 -25.63 4.22 -10.90
N ASN A 154 -25.86 4.33 -9.59
CA ASN A 154 -27.17 4.63 -9.02
C ASN A 154 -26.99 5.32 -7.65
N LYS A 155 -28.08 5.48 -6.90
CA LYS A 155 -28.06 6.17 -5.59
C LYS A 155 -27.20 5.48 -4.52
N VAL A 156 -26.83 4.22 -4.72
CA VAL A 156 -26.12 3.40 -3.72
C VAL A 156 -24.87 2.70 -4.23
N LEU A 157 -24.64 2.61 -5.54
CA LEU A 157 -23.51 1.88 -6.14
C LEU A 157 -22.71 2.77 -7.09
N SER A 158 -21.38 2.65 -7.04
CA SER A 158 -20.43 3.21 -7.98
C SER A 158 -19.36 2.21 -8.41
N VAL A 159 -18.73 2.51 -9.54
CA VAL A 159 -17.57 1.82 -10.10
C VAL A 159 -16.42 2.80 -10.25
N GLY A 160 -15.19 2.31 -10.25
CA GLY A 160 -13.99 3.10 -10.44
C GLY A 160 -12.90 2.28 -11.13
N PHE A 161 -12.01 3.01 -11.80
CA PHE A 161 -10.85 2.45 -12.48
C PHE A 161 -9.73 3.49 -12.44
N ASP A 162 -8.49 3.03 -12.26
CA ASP A 162 -7.31 3.87 -12.33
C ASP A 162 -6.15 3.15 -13.01
N ILE A 163 -5.23 3.93 -13.56
CA ILE A 163 -3.98 3.47 -14.16
C ILE A 163 -2.81 4.14 -13.46
N LYS A 164 -1.71 3.39 -13.31
CA LYS A 164 -0.53 3.80 -12.55
C LYS A 164 0.73 3.58 -13.37
N TYR A 165 1.64 4.54 -13.29
CA TYR A 165 3.04 4.35 -13.66
C TYR A 165 3.85 4.30 -12.36
N ILE A 166 4.71 3.29 -12.24
CA ILE A 166 5.58 3.03 -11.09
C ILE A 166 7.03 3.12 -11.54
N ARG A 167 7.88 3.70 -10.71
CA ARG A 167 9.31 3.77 -10.94
C ARG A 167 10.07 3.47 -9.65
N GLU A 168 11.05 2.57 -9.74
CA GLU A 168 11.99 2.32 -8.66
C GLU A 168 13.42 2.58 -9.13
N ASP A 169 14.11 3.47 -8.42
CA ASP A 169 15.43 3.96 -8.80
C ASP A 169 16.36 3.82 -7.59
N TYR A 170 16.88 2.60 -7.40
CA TYR A 170 17.97 2.33 -6.44
C TYR A 170 19.34 2.69 -7.02
N GLY A 171 19.40 2.68 -8.35
CA GLY A 171 20.50 3.14 -9.15
C GLY A 171 21.08 2.12 -10.08
N GLU A 172 22.09 2.57 -10.82
CA GLU A 172 22.68 1.77 -11.87
C GLU A 172 24.15 1.55 -11.53
N PHE A 173 24.45 0.35 -11.06
CA PHE A 173 25.80 -0.06 -10.72
C PHE A 173 25.94 -1.57 -10.83
N ASN A 174 27.15 -2.01 -11.16
CA ASN A 174 27.49 -3.41 -11.24
C ASN A 174 27.71 -3.96 -9.81
N LEU A 175 27.03 -5.06 -9.49
CA LEU A 175 27.11 -5.76 -8.20
C LEU A 175 28.12 -6.92 -8.21
N GLY A 176 28.71 -7.22 -9.37
CA GLY A 176 29.74 -8.23 -9.58
C GLY A 176 29.27 -9.34 -10.52
N TYR A 177 29.84 -10.53 -10.30
CA TYR A 177 29.49 -11.74 -11.05
C TYR A 177 29.13 -12.85 -10.08
N PHE A 178 28.04 -13.55 -10.36
CA PHE A 178 27.65 -14.78 -9.66
C PHE A 178 27.57 -15.92 -10.67
N ASN A 179 28.31 -17.01 -10.44
CA ASN A 179 28.42 -18.14 -11.36
C ASN A 179 28.72 -17.74 -12.82
N GLY A 180 29.54 -16.69 -13.01
CA GLY A 180 29.93 -16.18 -14.33
C GLY A 180 28.89 -15.28 -15.01
N VAL A 181 27.73 -15.05 -14.39
CA VAL A 181 26.71 -14.11 -14.86
C VAL A 181 26.89 -12.77 -14.15
N GLU A 182 26.90 -11.68 -14.92
CA GLU A 182 26.98 -10.33 -14.38
C GLU A 182 25.67 -9.97 -13.66
N ILE A 183 25.77 -9.33 -12.50
CA ILE A 183 24.61 -8.81 -11.76
C ILE A 183 24.69 -7.28 -11.81
N LYS A 184 23.63 -6.61 -12.27
CA LYS A 184 23.54 -5.15 -12.23
C LYS A 184 22.28 -4.71 -11.49
N GLN A 185 22.42 -3.70 -10.65
CA GLN A 185 21.27 -2.93 -10.22
C GLN A 185 20.79 -2.08 -11.42
N VAL A 186 19.48 -2.09 -11.68
CA VAL A 186 18.85 -1.33 -12.76
C VAL A 186 17.63 -0.56 -12.25
N ILE A 187 17.18 0.43 -13.03
CA ILE A 187 15.97 1.20 -12.75
C ILE A 187 14.76 0.42 -13.26
N ALA A 188 13.80 0.16 -12.37
CA ALA A 188 12.58 -0.57 -12.70
C ALA A 188 11.44 0.39 -13.08
N ASN A 189 10.65 0.00 -14.09
CA ASN A 189 9.47 0.74 -14.54
C ASN A 189 8.27 -0.21 -14.64
N GLY A 190 7.17 0.14 -14.01
CA GLY A 190 5.95 -0.64 -13.97
C GLY A 190 4.73 0.15 -14.43
N PHE A 191 3.76 -0.57 -14.98
CA PHE A 191 2.44 -0.07 -15.30
C PHE A 191 1.41 -1.00 -14.69
N ALA A 192 0.43 -0.42 -14.01
CA ALA A 192 -0.64 -1.18 -13.38
C ALA A 192 -1.99 -0.49 -13.54
N ALA A 193 -3.05 -1.25 -13.26
CA ALA A 193 -4.40 -0.73 -13.20
C ALA A 193 -5.18 -1.35 -12.03
N ASP A 194 -6.16 -0.59 -11.55
CA ASP A 194 -7.08 -1.03 -10.50
C ASP A 194 -8.52 -1.00 -10.97
N LEU A 195 -9.33 -1.89 -10.42
CA LEU A 195 -10.77 -1.95 -10.59
C LEU A 195 -11.43 -1.88 -9.21
N SER A 196 -12.41 -0.98 -9.06
CA SER A 196 -13.05 -0.76 -7.76
C SER A 196 -14.57 -0.66 -7.83
N LEU A 197 -15.21 -1.13 -6.76
CA LEU A 197 -16.64 -1.05 -6.49
C LEU A 197 -16.87 -0.43 -5.11
N PHE A 198 -17.90 0.39 -5.00
CA PHE A 198 -18.28 0.98 -3.74
C PHE A 198 -19.80 1.08 -3.62
N PHE A 199 -20.29 0.58 -2.49
CA PHE A 199 -21.68 0.60 -2.11
C PHE A 199 -21.84 1.51 -0.88
N GLN A 200 -22.80 2.42 -0.93
CA GLN A 200 -23.16 3.28 0.19
C GLN A 200 -24.67 3.43 0.29
N LYS A 201 -25.25 3.06 1.43
CA LYS A 201 -26.68 3.22 1.69
C LYS A 201 -26.93 3.95 3.00
N ALA A 202 -27.66 5.07 2.90
CA ALA A 202 -28.13 5.81 4.05
C ALA A 202 -29.51 5.30 4.51
N PHE A 203 -29.74 5.33 5.81
CA PHE A 203 -31.00 4.97 6.46
C PHE A 203 -31.29 5.98 7.56
N ASP A 204 -32.52 6.48 7.59
CA ASP A 204 -32.99 7.36 8.65
C ASP A 204 -33.80 6.56 9.66
N LYS A 205 -33.38 6.58 10.93
CA LYS A 205 -34.17 6.02 12.03
C LYS A 205 -34.16 6.99 13.20
N ASN A 206 -35.31 7.55 13.54
CA ASN A 206 -35.52 8.40 14.71
C ASN A 206 -34.53 9.58 14.82
N ASN A 207 -34.38 10.41 13.78
CA ASN A 207 -33.42 11.52 13.71
C ASN A 207 -31.92 11.14 13.79
N ASN A 208 -31.58 9.84 13.82
CA ASN A 208 -30.21 9.36 13.73
C ASN A 208 -29.98 8.83 12.31
N GLN A 209 -29.21 9.59 11.53
CA GLN A 209 -28.76 9.18 10.20
C GLN A 209 -27.74 8.05 10.36
N LYS A 210 -27.98 6.95 9.65
CA LYS A 210 -27.09 5.79 9.63
C LYS A 210 -26.66 5.54 8.20
N LYS A 211 -25.45 5.02 8.01
CA LYS A 211 -24.91 4.72 6.70
C LYS A 211 -24.13 3.41 6.78
N ILE A 212 -24.42 2.50 5.86
CA ILE A 212 -23.63 1.30 5.62
C ILE A 212 -22.82 1.51 4.36
N THR A 213 -21.55 1.15 4.41
CA THR A 213 -20.63 1.15 3.28
C THR A 213 -20.08 -0.26 3.06
N ALA A 214 -19.81 -0.59 1.80
CA ALA A 214 -19.04 -1.77 1.42
C ALA A 214 -18.20 -1.42 0.19
N GLY A 215 -17.02 -2.01 0.08
CA GLY A 215 -16.11 -1.78 -1.03
C GLY A 215 -15.40 -3.06 -1.44
N ALA A 216 -15.06 -3.14 -2.72
CA ALA A 216 -14.21 -4.20 -3.27
C ALA A 216 -13.23 -3.57 -4.26
N VAL A 217 -11.95 -3.91 -4.13
CA VAL A 217 -10.88 -3.35 -4.97
C VAL A 217 -9.95 -4.46 -5.39
N LEU A 218 -9.72 -4.56 -6.69
CA LEU A 218 -8.67 -5.38 -7.28
C LEU A 218 -7.59 -4.42 -7.77
N SER A 219 -6.48 -4.34 -7.04
CA SER A 219 -5.46 -3.31 -7.25
C SER A 219 -4.16 -3.86 -7.81
N ASN A 220 -3.40 -2.97 -8.46
CA ASN A 220 -2.04 -3.15 -8.92
C ASN A 220 -1.87 -4.26 -9.98
N ILE A 221 -2.90 -4.54 -10.78
CA ILE A 221 -2.82 -5.50 -11.89
C ILE A 221 -1.91 -4.91 -12.96
N GLY A 222 -0.71 -5.45 -13.12
CA GLY A 222 0.31 -4.83 -13.96
C GLY A 222 1.40 -5.77 -14.44
N ASN A 223 2.32 -5.24 -15.24
CA ASN A 223 3.48 -6.02 -15.65
C ASN A 223 4.40 -6.28 -14.45
N GLN A 224 5.10 -7.42 -14.50
CA GLN A 224 6.21 -7.67 -13.58
C GLN A 224 7.36 -6.68 -13.87
N ILE A 225 8.13 -6.36 -12.83
CA ILE A 225 9.28 -5.46 -12.91
C ILE A 225 10.52 -6.13 -12.34
N SER A 226 11.68 -5.62 -12.70
CA SER A 226 12.95 -6.09 -12.15
C SER A 226 13.84 -4.92 -11.80
N VAL A 227 14.43 -5.00 -10.62
CA VAL A 227 15.40 -4.04 -10.08
C VAL A 227 16.83 -4.56 -10.24
N LEU A 228 16.99 -5.82 -10.66
CA LEU A 228 18.26 -6.49 -10.91
C LEU A 228 18.27 -7.09 -12.31
N ASP A 229 19.25 -6.70 -13.13
CA ASP A 229 19.57 -7.43 -14.36
C ASP A 229 20.38 -8.68 -13.98
N PHE A 230 19.65 -9.76 -13.72
CA PHE A 230 20.17 -11.09 -13.43
C PHE A 230 19.19 -12.15 -13.91
N ARG A 231 19.59 -12.95 -14.91
CA ARG A 231 18.81 -14.10 -15.43
C ARG A 231 17.33 -13.80 -15.75
N ASP A 232 17.04 -12.61 -16.27
CA ASP A 232 15.68 -12.14 -16.57
C ASP A 232 14.68 -12.27 -15.40
N GLU A 233 15.18 -12.29 -14.15
CA GLU A 233 14.36 -12.42 -12.95
C GLU A 233 13.42 -11.22 -12.81
N LYS A 234 12.12 -11.48 -12.71
CA LYS A 234 11.08 -10.45 -12.60
C LYS A 234 10.12 -10.78 -11.47
N TYR A 235 9.67 -9.73 -10.79
CA TYR A 235 8.74 -9.83 -9.68
C TYR A 235 7.42 -9.16 -10.01
N PHE A 236 6.34 -9.75 -9.52
CA PHE A 236 5.03 -9.14 -9.62
C PHE A 236 4.97 -7.85 -8.81
N LEU A 237 4.18 -6.89 -9.30
CA LEU A 237 3.66 -5.83 -8.45
C LEU A 237 2.75 -6.45 -7.37
N PRO A 238 2.53 -5.78 -6.21
CA PRO A 238 1.69 -6.26 -5.12
C PRO A 238 0.21 -6.18 -5.51
N GLN A 239 -0.19 -7.10 -6.38
CA GLN A 239 -1.57 -7.33 -6.76
C GLN A 239 -2.35 -7.72 -5.53
N ASN A 240 -3.51 -7.11 -5.32
CA ASN A 240 -4.24 -7.29 -4.08
C ASN A 240 -5.75 -7.27 -4.31
N LEU A 241 -6.46 -8.11 -3.55
CA LEU A 241 -7.90 -8.04 -3.40
C LEU A 241 -8.24 -7.46 -2.02
N SER A 242 -8.87 -6.29 -2.01
CA SER A 242 -9.40 -5.67 -0.80
C SER A 242 -10.92 -5.79 -0.76
N LEU A 243 -11.47 -6.26 0.36
CA LEU A 243 -12.90 -6.31 0.63
C LEU A 243 -13.19 -5.66 1.98
N GLY A 244 -14.00 -4.60 1.98
CA GLY A 244 -14.27 -3.83 3.18
C GLY A 244 -15.76 -3.60 3.43
N THR A 245 -16.12 -3.41 4.70
CA THR A 245 -17.43 -2.88 5.08
C THR A 245 -17.31 -1.93 6.27
N GLY A 246 -18.21 -0.96 6.32
CA GLY A 246 -18.25 0.04 7.36
C GLY A 246 -19.68 0.43 7.74
N TYR A 247 -19.80 0.93 8.95
CA TYR A 247 -21.05 1.45 9.50
C TYR A 247 -20.78 2.79 10.18
N LYS A 248 -21.45 3.84 9.71
CA LYS A 248 -21.45 5.18 10.31
C LYS A 248 -22.81 5.46 10.93
N THR A 249 -22.81 5.98 12.15
CA THR A 249 -24.02 6.45 12.84
C THR A 249 -23.82 7.88 13.32
N GLN A 250 -24.82 8.71 13.06
CA GLN A 250 -24.93 10.02 13.67
C GLN A 250 -25.53 9.84 15.06
N LEU A 251 -24.76 10.14 16.11
CA LEU A 251 -25.21 10.02 17.51
C LEU A 251 -26.14 11.18 17.88
N ASN A 252 -25.88 12.36 17.30
CA ASN A 252 -26.72 13.55 17.32
C ASN A 252 -26.22 14.51 16.21
N LYS A 253 -26.80 15.71 16.09
CA LYS A 253 -26.45 16.68 15.03
C LYS A 253 -24.95 17.02 14.89
N ASN A 254 -24.16 16.81 15.95
CA ASN A 254 -22.78 17.26 16.03
C ASN A 254 -21.79 16.11 16.23
N HIS A 255 -22.25 14.90 16.55
CA HIS A 255 -21.39 13.77 16.90
C HIS A 255 -21.68 12.58 16.00
N SER A 256 -20.63 11.99 15.42
CA SER A 256 -20.74 10.79 14.58
C SER A 256 -19.69 9.75 14.95
N LEU A 257 -20.04 8.48 14.79
CA LEU A 257 -19.16 7.35 15.00
C LEU A 257 -19.17 6.47 13.76
N PHE A 258 -18.01 6.07 13.30
CA PHE A 258 -17.80 5.07 12.26
C PHE A 258 -17.00 3.90 12.84
N ALA A 259 -17.33 2.70 12.39
CA ALA A 259 -16.53 1.50 12.59
C ALA A 259 -16.51 0.69 11.29
N GLY A 260 -15.39 0.04 11.00
CA GLY A 260 -15.24 -0.77 9.80
C GLY A 260 -14.24 -1.90 9.98
N ILE A 261 -14.32 -2.84 9.04
CA ILE A 261 -13.40 -3.96 8.88
C ILE A 261 -13.08 -4.15 7.40
N GLU A 262 -11.84 -4.52 7.10
CA GLU A 262 -11.34 -4.76 5.76
C GLU A 262 -10.45 -6.00 5.75
N PHE A 263 -10.56 -6.77 4.68
CA PHE A 263 -9.79 -7.98 4.42
C PHE A 263 -8.96 -7.75 3.16
N ASN A 264 -7.67 -8.08 3.23
CA ASN A 264 -6.71 -7.88 2.15
C ASN A 264 -5.98 -9.19 1.88
N LYS A 265 -5.98 -9.66 0.63
CA LYS A 265 -5.20 -10.80 0.17
C LYS A 265 -4.33 -10.40 -1.00
N LEU A 266 -3.03 -10.61 -0.87
CA LEU A 266 -2.10 -10.51 -2.00
C LEU A 266 -2.43 -11.62 -3.01
N LEU A 267 -2.56 -11.21 -4.27
CA LEU A 267 -2.86 -12.08 -5.41
C LEU A 267 -1.59 -12.33 -6.23
N VAL A 268 -0.52 -12.65 -5.51
CA VAL A 268 0.80 -12.90 -6.09
C VAL A 268 1.14 -14.34 -5.77
N PRO A 269 1.50 -15.15 -6.77
CA PRO A 269 1.82 -16.55 -6.53
C PRO A 269 3.06 -16.68 -5.63
N ALA A 270 3.04 -17.71 -4.81
CA ALA A 270 4.15 -18.25 -4.04
C ALA A 270 5.41 -18.37 -4.89
N LEU A 271 6.56 -17.96 -4.35
CA LEU A 271 7.85 -18.29 -4.96
C LEU A 271 8.11 -19.79 -4.79
N LEU A 272 7.69 -20.60 -5.75
CA LEU A 272 8.28 -21.91 -5.94
C LEU A 272 9.67 -21.68 -6.54
N GLN A 273 10.72 -21.94 -5.76
CA GLN A 273 12.14 -21.84 -6.20
C GLN A 273 12.54 -22.97 -7.17
N GLU A 274 11.59 -23.50 -7.94
CA GLU A 274 11.84 -24.57 -8.89
C GLU A 274 11.69 -24.01 -10.31
N ASP A 275 12.78 -24.09 -11.07
CA ASP A 275 12.78 -24.11 -12.53
C ASP A 275 12.42 -25.55 -12.92
N LYS A 276 11.12 -25.82 -13.15
CA LYS A 276 10.64 -27.20 -13.34
C LYS A 276 10.89 -27.74 -14.72
N ASP A 277 11.10 -26.88 -15.70
CA ASP A 277 11.37 -27.25 -17.08
C ASP A 277 12.86 -27.17 -17.46
N GLU A 278 13.71 -26.79 -16.50
CA GLU A 278 15.17 -26.73 -16.57
C GLU A 278 15.69 -25.78 -17.67
N ASP A 279 14.93 -24.74 -17.97
CA ASP A 279 15.23 -23.80 -19.06
C ASP A 279 16.20 -22.68 -18.66
N GLY A 280 16.48 -22.56 -17.36
CA GLY A 280 17.41 -21.60 -16.76
C GLY A 280 16.74 -20.36 -16.17
N PHE A 281 15.41 -20.24 -16.25
CA PHE A 281 14.58 -19.21 -15.65
C PHE A 281 13.75 -19.77 -14.48
N LEU A 282 13.35 -18.91 -13.54
CA LEU A 282 12.45 -19.33 -12.47
C LEU A 282 11.00 -19.31 -12.99
N ASP A 283 10.21 -20.37 -12.77
CA ASP A 283 8.81 -20.51 -13.24
C ASP A 283 7.94 -19.26 -12.97
N HIS A 284 8.16 -18.57 -11.84
CA HIS A 284 7.40 -17.36 -11.50
C HIS A 284 7.63 -16.20 -12.49
N SER A 285 8.79 -16.12 -13.12
CA SER A 285 9.16 -15.08 -14.09
C SER A 285 8.50 -15.32 -15.45
N GLU A 286 8.04 -16.54 -15.70
CA GLU A 286 7.31 -16.92 -16.92
C GLU A 286 5.78 -16.82 -16.76
N THR A 287 5.32 -16.87 -15.52
CA THR A 287 3.90 -16.82 -15.18
C THR A 287 3.32 -15.45 -15.51
N SER A 288 2.29 -15.42 -16.38
CA SER A 288 1.61 -14.17 -16.71
C SER A 288 0.90 -13.56 -15.50
N THR A 289 0.81 -12.22 -15.42
CA THR A 289 0.09 -11.49 -14.36
C THR A 289 -1.31 -12.06 -14.07
N VAL A 290 -2.09 -12.31 -15.12
CA VAL A 290 -3.47 -12.81 -14.95
C VAL A 290 -3.49 -14.24 -14.44
N ALA A 291 -2.59 -15.10 -14.92
CA ALA A 291 -2.46 -16.46 -14.42
C ALA A 291 -2.05 -16.46 -12.94
N GLY A 292 -1.07 -15.62 -12.56
CA GLY A 292 -0.62 -15.46 -11.18
C GLY A 292 -1.75 -15.10 -10.21
N ILE A 293 -2.70 -14.25 -10.62
CA ILE A 293 -3.90 -13.96 -9.79
C ILE A 293 -4.69 -15.23 -9.50
N PHE A 294 -4.99 -16.06 -10.51
CA PHE A 294 -5.81 -17.25 -10.30
C PHE A 294 -5.06 -18.35 -9.55
N GLU A 295 -3.74 -18.45 -9.75
CA GLU A 295 -2.87 -19.40 -9.05
C GLU A 295 -2.76 -19.06 -7.56
N SER A 296 -2.67 -17.77 -7.22
CA SER A 296 -2.52 -17.27 -5.84
C SER A 296 -3.68 -17.57 -4.87
N PHE A 297 -4.72 -18.30 -5.30
CA PHE A 297 -5.83 -18.73 -4.44
C PHE A 297 -5.70 -20.20 -3.98
N ALA A 298 -4.73 -20.94 -4.51
CA ALA A 298 -4.58 -22.37 -4.29
C ALA A 298 -3.11 -22.84 -4.31
N ASP A 299 -2.18 -21.92 -4.15
CA ASP A 299 -0.73 -22.13 -4.22
C ASP A 299 -0.10 -22.36 -2.84
N ALA A 300 -0.83 -22.12 -1.74
CA ALA A 300 -0.34 -22.42 -0.40
C ALA A 300 0.07 -23.90 -0.25
N PRO A 301 1.33 -24.21 0.11
CA PRO A 301 1.87 -25.57 0.13
C PRO A 301 1.16 -26.51 1.12
N CYS A 302 0.58 -25.95 2.18
CA CYS A 302 -0.19 -26.68 3.19
C CYS A 302 -1.71 -26.52 3.04
N GLY A 303 -2.16 -26.09 1.86
CA GLY A 303 -3.56 -26.08 1.41
C GLY A 303 -4.39 -24.93 1.96
N CYS A 304 -5.72 -25.06 1.86
CA CYS A 304 -6.68 -23.98 2.13
C CYS A 304 -6.61 -23.36 3.54
N ALA A 305 -6.06 -24.07 4.53
CA ALA A 305 -5.91 -23.50 5.88
C ALA A 305 -4.81 -22.43 5.91
N GLN A 306 -3.70 -22.67 5.20
CA GLN A 306 -2.62 -21.71 5.04
C GLN A 306 -3.03 -20.56 4.12
N GLU A 307 -3.76 -20.86 3.05
CA GLU A 307 -4.34 -19.86 2.16
C GLU A 307 -5.17 -18.78 2.89
N LEU A 308 -5.93 -19.18 3.91
CA LEU A 308 -6.70 -18.26 4.74
C LEU A 308 -5.84 -17.41 5.68
N GLN A 309 -4.62 -17.85 6.00
CA GLN A 309 -3.67 -17.10 6.83
C GLN A 309 -3.00 -15.95 6.05
N GLU A 310 -3.02 -16.00 4.72
CA GLU A 310 -2.56 -14.92 3.84
C GLU A 310 -3.50 -13.71 3.82
N ILE A 311 -4.72 -13.87 4.37
CA ILE A 311 -5.67 -12.78 4.50
C ILE A 311 -5.28 -11.92 5.70
N SER A 312 -4.86 -10.69 5.43
CA SER A 312 -4.70 -9.65 6.43
C SER A 312 -6.03 -8.96 6.75
N ILE A 313 -6.17 -8.50 7.99
CA ILE A 313 -7.40 -7.93 8.53
C ILE A 313 -7.09 -6.57 9.14
N SER A 314 -7.80 -5.55 8.66
CA SER A 314 -7.80 -4.21 9.21
C SER A 314 -9.12 -3.95 9.92
N ALA A 315 -9.08 -3.41 11.13
CA ALA A 315 -10.27 -2.94 11.83
C ALA A 315 -10.03 -1.54 12.40
N GLY A 316 -11.01 -0.65 12.28
CA GLY A 316 -10.85 0.73 12.70
C GLY A 316 -12.15 1.40 13.13
N ALA A 317 -12.02 2.40 13.99
CA ALA A 317 -13.11 3.26 14.43
C ALA A 317 -12.72 4.74 14.39
N GLU A 318 -13.65 5.58 13.95
CA GLU A 318 -13.49 7.03 13.82
C GLU A 318 -14.64 7.72 14.55
N TYR A 319 -14.31 8.63 15.48
CA TYR A 319 -15.29 9.44 16.19
C TYR A 319 -15.08 10.92 15.87
N TRP A 320 -16.14 11.56 15.37
CA TRP A 320 -16.17 13.00 15.13
C TRP A 320 -16.90 13.74 16.25
N PHE A 321 -16.18 14.65 16.89
CA PHE A 321 -16.69 15.60 17.87
C PHE A 321 -16.99 16.95 17.20
N ARG A 322 -18.27 17.35 17.22
CA ARG A 322 -18.77 18.60 16.64
C ARG A 322 -18.45 18.82 15.16
N ASN A 323 -18.25 17.74 14.40
CA ASN A 323 -17.76 17.78 13.01
C ASN A 323 -16.52 18.68 12.86
N PHE A 324 -15.70 18.76 13.92
CA PHE A 324 -14.54 19.63 13.99
C PHE A 324 -13.30 18.83 14.38
N PHE A 325 -13.41 17.95 15.37
CA PHE A 325 -12.29 17.13 15.83
C PHE A 325 -12.60 15.66 15.60
N ALA A 326 -11.64 14.91 15.07
CA ALA A 326 -11.73 13.47 14.92
C ALA A 326 -10.75 12.78 15.88
N ALA A 327 -11.18 11.67 16.46
CA ALA A 327 -10.31 10.71 17.13
C ALA A 327 -10.46 9.35 16.44
N ARG A 328 -9.34 8.69 16.17
CA ARG A 328 -9.27 7.47 15.38
C ARG A 328 -8.41 6.43 16.08
N VAL A 329 -8.84 5.17 16.01
CA VAL A 329 -8.08 4.02 16.49
C VAL A 329 -8.29 2.86 15.53
N GLY A 330 -7.27 2.04 15.38
CA GLY A 330 -7.35 0.85 14.55
C GLY A 330 -6.30 -0.20 14.89
N TYR A 331 -6.46 -1.35 14.26
CA TYR A 331 -5.57 -2.48 14.38
C TYR A 331 -5.46 -3.16 13.02
N TYR A 332 -4.23 -3.40 12.58
CA TYR A 332 -3.90 -4.20 11.41
C TYR A 332 -3.31 -5.53 11.88
N TYR A 333 -3.80 -6.63 11.33
CA TYR A 333 -3.36 -7.97 11.64
C TYR A 333 -3.01 -8.73 10.35
N ALA A 334 -1.75 -9.15 10.24
CA ALA A 334 -1.32 -10.20 9.32
C ALA A 334 -0.87 -11.44 10.12
N HIS A 335 -1.01 -12.62 9.53
CA HIS A 335 -0.52 -13.85 10.16
C HIS A 335 1.01 -13.80 10.31
N PRO A 336 1.59 -14.31 11.42
CA PRO A 336 3.03 -14.22 11.66
C PRO A 336 3.91 -14.85 10.57
N GLU A 337 3.41 -15.87 9.89
CA GLU A 337 4.12 -16.55 8.78
C GLU A 337 4.19 -15.69 7.51
N GLN A 338 3.35 -14.64 7.41
CA GLN A 338 3.30 -13.70 6.29
C GLN A 338 4.13 -12.43 6.56
N GLY A 339 4.82 -12.37 7.70
CA GLY A 339 5.67 -11.25 8.09
C GLY A 339 5.24 -10.53 9.37
N ILE A 340 5.88 -9.39 9.64
CA ILE A 340 5.94 -8.76 10.98
C ILE A 340 4.87 -7.67 11.19
N ASN A 341 3.78 -7.68 10.42
CA ASN A 341 2.86 -6.52 10.39
C ASN A 341 1.64 -6.73 11.30
N ARG A 342 1.81 -6.47 12.60
CA ARG A 342 0.70 -6.34 13.54
C ARG A 342 0.74 -4.95 14.16
N LEU A 343 -0.04 -4.02 13.62
CA LEU A 343 0.09 -2.60 13.93
C LEU A 343 -1.09 -2.14 14.78
N PHE A 344 -0.80 -1.50 15.91
CA PHE A 344 -1.78 -0.68 16.61
C PHE A 344 -1.69 0.75 16.08
N THR A 345 -2.83 1.33 15.71
CA THR A 345 -2.88 2.64 15.03
C THR A 345 -3.76 3.61 15.81
N THR A 346 -3.33 4.86 15.88
CA THR A 346 -4.10 5.96 16.49
C THR A 346 -3.97 7.21 15.64
N GLY A 347 -4.95 8.08 15.70
CA GLY A 347 -4.90 9.34 14.97
C GLY A 347 -5.89 10.37 15.46
N ILE A 348 -5.63 11.61 15.08
CA ILE A 348 -6.49 12.76 15.35
C ILE A 348 -6.69 13.55 14.07
N GLY A 349 -7.83 14.22 13.96
CA GLY A 349 -8.17 15.08 12.84
C GLY A 349 -8.76 16.39 13.31
N ALA A 350 -8.54 17.47 12.56
CA ALA A 350 -9.13 18.77 12.81
C ALA A 350 -9.63 19.38 11.50
N GLN A 351 -10.93 19.64 11.41
CA GLN A 351 -11.58 20.24 10.26
C GLN A 351 -12.00 21.68 10.57
N TYR A 352 -11.53 22.63 9.77
CA TYR A 352 -11.96 24.03 9.84
C TYR A 352 -12.33 24.55 8.45
N LYS A 353 -13.62 24.84 8.27
CA LYS A 353 -14.21 25.22 6.98
C LYS A 353 -13.91 24.17 5.92
N ASN A 354 -13.05 24.52 4.97
CA ASN A 354 -12.71 23.74 3.79
C ASN A 354 -11.42 22.95 3.99
N PHE A 355 -10.70 23.16 5.09
CA PHE A 355 -9.42 22.51 5.37
C PHE A 355 -9.57 21.45 6.46
N GLU A 356 -8.85 20.35 6.32
CA GLU A 356 -8.72 19.30 7.31
C GLU A 356 -7.25 18.93 7.50
N LEU A 357 -6.82 18.78 8.75
CA LEU A 357 -5.49 18.29 9.10
C LEU A 357 -5.65 16.99 9.88
N ASP A 358 -5.07 15.92 9.36
CA ASP A 358 -5.02 14.62 10.00
C ASP A 358 -3.60 14.25 10.40
N LEU A 359 -3.46 13.68 11.60
CA LEU A 359 -2.22 13.16 12.13
C LEU A 359 -2.43 11.71 12.56
N SER A 360 -1.45 10.85 12.31
CA SER A 360 -1.49 9.45 12.73
C SER A 360 -0.17 8.97 13.29
N MET A 361 -0.27 7.97 14.16
CA MET A 361 0.84 7.21 14.70
C MET A 361 0.48 5.72 14.64
N GLN A 362 1.38 4.90 14.13
CA GLN A 362 1.27 3.45 14.15
C GLN A 362 2.46 2.86 14.89
N VAL A 363 2.22 1.82 15.67
CA VAL A 363 3.25 1.13 16.44
C VAL A 363 3.13 -0.36 16.17
N ASN A 364 4.26 -1.00 15.90
CA ASN A 364 4.28 -2.45 15.79
C ASN A 364 4.05 -3.10 17.16
N THR A 365 3.20 -4.12 17.20
CA THR A 365 2.87 -4.87 18.43
C THR A 365 3.68 -6.16 18.56
N VAL A 366 4.61 -6.40 17.63
CA VAL A 366 5.53 -7.54 17.69
C VAL A 366 6.69 -7.21 18.66
N PRO A 367 6.99 -8.09 19.64
CA PRO A 367 7.94 -7.79 20.72
C PRO A 367 9.40 -7.52 20.32
N GLU A 368 9.81 -7.87 19.10
CA GLU A 368 11.23 -7.86 18.69
C GLU A 368 11.60 -6.65 17.82
N GLU A 369 10.64 -5.82 17.38
CA GLU A 369 10.91 -4.66 16.53
C GLU A 369 10.10 -3.42 16.92
N ASP A 370 10.77 -2.46 17.55
CA ASP A 370 10.23 -1.13 17.82
C ASP A 370 10.18 -0.30 16.53
N ILE A 371 9.08 -0.44 15.78
CA ILE A 371 8.82 0.31 14.55
C ILE A 371 7.68 1.29 14.79
N TYR A 372 7.94 2.55 14.49
CA TYR A 372 6.98 3.64 14.56
C TYR A 372 6.73 4.21 13.17
N PHE A 373 5.47 4.52 12.87
CA PHE A 373 5.11 5.29 11.68
C PHE A 373 4.37 6.55 12.09
N TYR A 374 4.78 7.69 11.53
CA TYR A 374 4.13 8.98 11.73
C TYR A 374 3.64 9.52 10.39
N ARG A 375 2.44 10.10 10.35
CA ARG A 375 1.92 10.77 9.15
C ARG A 375 1.19 12.05 9.48
N ALA A 376 1.30 13.02 8.59
CA ALA A 376 0.50 14.23 8.56
C ALA A 376 -0.08 14.43 7.16
N THR A 377 -1.39 14.66 7.08
CA THR A 377 -2.11 14.90 5.84
C THR A 377 -2.93 16.17 5.95
N LEU A 378 -2.79 17.08 4.98
CA LEU A 378 -3.61 18.27 4.82
C LEU A 378 -4.55 18.06 3.64
N LEU A 379 -5.84 18.21 3.87
CA LEU A 379 -6.89 18.12 2.86
C LEU A 379 -7.59 19.47 2.70
N SER A 380 -8.09 19.74 1.50
CA SER A 380 -8.86 20.94 1.20
C SER A 380 -9.91 20.68 0.14
N THR A 381 -11.17 20.93 0.47
CA THR A 381 -12.32 20.75 -0.45
C THR A 381 -12.95 22.08 -0.89
N PHE A 382 -13.55 22.11 -2.06
CA PHE A 382 -14.22 23.29 -2.61
C PHE A 382 -15.42 22.94 -3.48
N ASN A 383 -16.35 23.89 -3.58
CA ASN A 383 -17.51 23.82 -4.47
C ASN A 383 -17.38 24.87 -5.57
N LYS A 384 -17.85 24.56 -6.78
CA LYS A 384 -17.99 25.53 -7.86
C LYS A 384 -18.95 26.61 -7.39
N LYS A 385 -18.63 27.88 -7.65
CA LYS A 385 -19.58 28.97 -7.43
C LYS A 385 -20.82 28.69 -8.28
N GLU A 386 -21.98 28.59 -7.66
CA GLU A 386 -23.25 28.62 -8.39
C GLU A 386 -23.27 29.91 -9.21
N LYS A 387 -23.35 29.79 -10.53
CA LYS A 387 -23.74 30.92 -11.36
C LYS A 387 -25.19 31.22 -10.99
N MET A 388 -25.41 32.24 -10.16
CA MET A 388 -26.73 32.85 -10.03
C MET A 388 -27.13 33.31 -11.44
N GLN A 389 -28.11 32.62 -12.02
CA GLN A 389 -28.71 32.97 -13.31
C GLN A 389 -29.54 34.24 -13.19
#